data_AF-A0A4S1ZLE4-F1
#
_entry.id   AF-A0A4S1ZLE4-F1
#
_cell.length_a   1.000
_cell.length_b   1.000
_cell.length_c   1.000
_cell.angle_alpha   90.00
_cell.angle_beta   90.00
_cell.angle_gamma   90.00
#
_symmetry.space_group_name_H-M   'P 1'
#
loop_
_entity.id
_entity.type
_entity.pdbx_description
1 polymer ?
#
loop_
_entity_poly.entity_id
_entity_poly.type
_entity_poly.pdbx_seq_one_letter_code
_entity_poly.pdbx_strand_id
1 'polypeptide(L)'
;MHKFIDYSWWKDVTIATTGTIIGIVVTFGTTAWLEDKTRKEMADKTVIMTLHNLDSSMDNLSNLLGEMQSNDTLFHRVLSLMPDSLGVMGNDSLEMVVSRFASMRTYTTDKSTRRIFSSSFEVWQNIDDAKVISRIGNCYSMLDLCYKEYDKIEQLRAEAFKAYWNECPPQDYADAEEAVRVFLKRNDVRYAIDMQANITPILVSVNDIARQLNERNKEVLGITQDELDEVGNLLDKNEYFTDEDYRNQKKQN
;
A
#
# COMPACT_ATOMS: atom_id res chain seq x y z
N MET A 1 38.15 32.80 71.67
CA MET A 1 37.33 32.62 70.46
C MET A 1 38.10 31.69 69.51
N HIS A 2 37.87 30.38 69.60
CA HIS A 2 38.53 29.41 68.72
C HIS A 2 37.74 29.25 67.43
N LYS A 3 38.41 29.48 66.30
CA LYS A 3 37.93 29.17 64.95
C LYS A 3 37.75 27.65 64.83
N PHE A 4 36.51 27.19 64.71
CA PHE A 4 36.19 25.85 64.23
C PHE A 4 35.34 25.99 62.97
N ILE A 5 36.00 26.19 61.84
CA ILE A 5 35.44 25.73 60.57
C ILE A 5 36.03 24.35 60.39
N ASP A 6 35.23 23.32 60.65
CA ASP A 6 35.64 21.94 60.47
C ASP A 6 35.74 21.63 58.97
N TYR A 7 36.96 21.80 58.45
CA TYR A 7 37.27 21.64 57.04
C TYR A 7 37.05 20.19 56.55
N SER A 8 37.05 19.22 57.48
CA SER A 8 36.82 17.81 57.15
C SER A 8 35.36 17.55 56.78
N TRP A 9 34.42 18.05 57.60
CA TRP A 9 32.98 17.95 57.35
C TRP A 9 32.59 18.63 56.03
N TRP A 10 33.11 19.82 55.76
CA TRP A 10 32.87 20.51 54.49
C TRP A 10 33.43 19.74 53.29
N LYS A 11 34.61 19.14 53.41
CA LYS A 11 35.21 18.33 52.35
C LYS A 11 34.36 17.09 52.05
N ASP A 12 33.90 16.38 53.07
CA ASP A 12 33.09 15.15 52.90
C ASP A 12 31.71 15.44 52.33
N VAL A 13 31.04 16.51 52.81
CA VAL A 13 29.76 16.97 52.26
C VAL A 13 29.91 17.42 50.81
N THR A 14 30.99 18.14 50.47
CA THR A 14 31.22 18.60 49.10
C THR A 14 31.50 17.43 48.16
N ILE A 15 32.33 16.46 48.56
CA ILE A 15 32.61 15.25 47.76
C ILE A 15 31.34 14.42 47.56
N ALA A 16 30.54 14.21 48.60
CA ALA A 16 29.27 13.47 48.50
C ALA A 16 28.25 14.19 47.62
N THR A 17 28.14 15.52 47.73
CA THR A 17 27.22 16.34 46.92
C THR A 17 27.66 16.36 45.46
N THR A 18 28.95 16.59 45.18
CA THR A 18 29.50 16.56 43.81
C THR A 18 29.36 15.17 43.20
N GLY A 19 29.64 14.10 43.93
CA GLY A 19 29.44 12.73 43.46
C GLY A 19 27.97 12.42 43.13
N THR A 20 27.04 12.93 43.94
CA THR A 20 25.59 12.78 43.69
C THR A 20 25.16 13.56 42.45
N ILE A 21 25.60 14.82 42.29
CA ILE A 21 25.29 15.64 41.12
C ILE A 21 25.84 14.99 39.85
N ILE A 22 27.09 14.50 39.88
CA ILE A 22 27.69 13.78 38.75
C ILE A 22 26.91 12.50 38.46
N GLY A 23 26.55 11.72 39.50
CA GLY A 23 25.75 10.51 39.35
C GLY A 23 24.39 10.78 38.69
N ILE A 24 23.70 11.86 39.08
CA ILE A 24 22.44 12.30 38.48
C ILE A 24 22.66 12.71 37.02
N VAL A 25 23.65 13.57 36.74
CA VAL A 25 23.93 14.04 35.37
C VAL A 25 24.30 12.87 34.45
N VAL A 26 25.13 11.93 34.91
CA VAL A 26 25.49 10.75 34.13
C VAL A 26 24.28 9.85 33.93
N THR A 27 23.52 9.54 34.99
CA THR A 27 22.37 8.62 34.88
C THR A 27 21.27 9.20 34.01
N PHE A 28 20.76 10.40 34.33
CA PHE A 28 19.68 11.02 33.56
C PHE A 28 20.15 11.49 32.18
N GLY A 29 21.39 11.95 32.05
CA GLY A 29 21.96 12.38 30.77
C GLY A 29 22.16 11.21 29.81
N THR A 30 22.66 10.07 30.28
CA THR A 30 22.81 8.87 29.43
C THR A 30 21.46 8.28 29.07
N THR A 31 20.51 8.20 30.01
CA THR A 31 19.13 7.76 29.72
C THR A 31 18.46 8.66 28.69
N ALA A 32 18.53 9.98 28.86
CA ALA A 32 17.95 10.93 27.91
C ALA A 32 18.57 10.79 26.50
N TRP A 33 19.90 10.61 26.42
CA TRP A 33 20.60 10.41 25.16
C TRP A 33 20.24 9.08 24.48
N LEU A 34 20.15 7.99 25.24
CA LEU A 34 19.74 6.68 24.73
C LEU A 34 18.30 6.70 24.22
N GLU A 35 17.39 7.33 24.96
CA GLU A 35 16.00 7.49 24.53
C GLU A 35 15.90 8.32 23.26
N ASP A 36 16.65 9.42 23.16
CA ASP A 36 16.65 10.29 21.98
C ASP A 36 17.16 9.56 20.73
N LYS A 37 18.28 8.84 20.87
CA LYS A 37 18.83 8.01 19.80
C LYS A 37 17.84 6.93 19.36
N THR A 38 17.22 6.22 20.31
CA THR A 38 16.26 5.14 20.02
C THR A 38 15.01 5.69 19.33
N ARG A 39 14.52 6.87 19.76
CA ARG A 39 13.40 7.56 19.11
C ARG A 39 13.71 7.92 17.67
N LYS A 40 14.89 8.48 17.41
CA LYS A 40 15.33 8.83 16.05
C LYS A 40 15.43 7.61 15.13
N GLU A 41 16.05 6.52 15.61
CA GLU A 41 16.14 5.27 14.86
C GLU A 41 14.75 4.66 14.54
N MET A 42 13.81 4.75 15.48
CA MET A 42 12.43 4.28 15.25
C MET A 42 11.69 5.15 14.23
N ALA A 43 11.90 6.46 14.26
CA ALA A 43 11.32 7.39 13.29
C ALA A 43 11.83 7.09 11.88
N ASP A 44 13.15 6.95 11.72
CA ASP A 44 13.78 6.65 10.43
C ASP A 44 13.24 5.33 9.85
N LYS A 45 13.19 4.27 10.66
CA LYS A 45 12.61 2.96 10.23
C LYS A 45 11.15 3.07 9.83
N THR A 46 10.35 3.83 10.59
CA THR A 46 8.93 4.02 10.28
C THR A 46 8.73 4.75 8.95
N VAL A 47 9.58 5.74 8.66
CA VAL A 47 9.57 6.46 7.38
C VAL A 47 9.92 5.52 6.23
N ILE A 48 11.01 4.74 6.35
CA ILE A 48 11.42 3.78 5.31
C ILE A 48 10.31 2.75 5.06
N MET A 49 9.75 2.15 6.11
CA MET A 49 8.61 1.23 6.00
C MET A 49 7.41 1.87 5.30
N THR A 50 7.13 3.14 5.61
CA THR A 50 6.04 3.89 5.00
C THR A 50 6.24 4.09 3.51
N LEU A 51 7.43 4.51 3.08
CA LEU A 51 7.73 4.72 1.66
C LEU A 51 7.70 3.40 0.89
N HIS A 52 8.25 2.32 1.46
CA HIS A 52 8.20 0.98 0.89
C HIS A 52 6.76 0.46 0.74
N ASN A 53 5.94 0.64 1.77
CA ASN A 53 4.52 0.24 1.72
C ASN A 53 3.74 1.02 0.65
N LEU A 54 4.05 2.30 0.48
CA LEU A 54 3.47 3.13 -0.59
C LEU A 54 3.87 2.61 -1.97
N ASP A 55 5.14 2.25 -2.20
CA ASP A 55 5.59 1.65 -3.46
C ASP A 55 4.83 0.36 -3.76
N SER A 56 4.83 -0.58 -2.80
CA SER A 56 4.11 -1.85 -2.93
C SER A 56 2.62 -1.64 -3.23
N SER A 57 1.98 -0.66 -2.58
CA SER A 57 0.58 -0.33 -2.82
C SER A 57 0.33 0.26 -4.21
N MET A 58 1.24 1.09 -4.72
CA MET A 58 1.16 1.69 -6.06
C MET A 58 1.44 0.67 -7.17
N ASP A 59 2.30 -0.30 -6.91
CA ASP A 59 2.60 -1.40 -7.84
C ASP A 59 1.44 -2.38 -7.93
N ASN A 60 0.85 -2.75 -6.78
CA ASN A 60 -0.39 -3.53 -6.76
C ASN A 60 -1.50 -2.83 -7.54
N LEU A 61 -1.70 -1.54 -7.31
CA LEU A 61 -2.68 -0.75 -8.06
C LEU A 61 -2.35 -0.69 -9.56
N SER A 62 -1.07 -0.54 -9.93
CA SER A 62 -0.64 -0.55 -11.35
C SER A 62 -1.01 -1.86 -12.04
N ASN A 63 -0.83 -2.99 -11.36
CA ASN A 63 -1.20 -4.31 -11.88
C ASN A 63 -2.72 -4.45 -12.09
N LEU A 64 -3.52 -3.92 -11.17
CA LEU A 64 -4.99 -3.90 -11.32
C LEU A 64 -5.42 -3.02 -12.51
N LEU A 65 -4.87 -1.80 -12.60
CA LEU A 65 -5.21 -0.85 -13.65
C LEU A 65 -4.73 -1.33 -15.03
N GLY A 66 -3.57 -1.98 -15.12
CA GLY A 66 -3.07 -2.58 -16.36
C GLY A 66 -4.00 -3.68 -16.89
N GLU A 67 -4.61 -4.46 -16.01
CA GLU A 67 -5.63 -5.43 -16.43
C GLU A 67 -6.94 -4.76 -16.88
N MET A 68 -7.38 -3.70 -16.21
CA MET A 68 -8.53 -2.91 -16.68
C MET A 68 -8.29 -2.35 -18.09
N GLN A 69 -7.11 -1.80 -18.36
CA GLN A 69 -6.73 -1.32 -19.70
C GLN A 69 -6.71 -2.44 -20.75
N SER A 70 -6.21 -3.62 -20.38
CA SER A 70 -6.24 -4.79 -21.26
C SER A 70 -7.68 -5.23 -21.56
N ASN A 71 -8.56 -5.20 -20.57
CA ASN A 71 -9.98 -5.50 -20.73
C ASN A 71 -10.69 -4.45 -21.60
N ASP A 72 -10.38 -3.16 -21.41
CA ASP A 72 -10.94 -2.06 -22.20
C ASP A 72 -10.63 -2.23 -23.70
N THR A 73 -9.43 -2.70 -24.03
CA THR A 73 -9.05 -3.00 -25.43
C THR A 73 -9.96 -4.09 -26.02
N LEU A 74 -10.21 -5.17 -25.28
CA LEU A 74 -11.09 -6.26 -25.70
C LEU A 74 -12.54 -5.78 -25.83
N PHE A 75 -13.04 -5.04 -24.84
CA PHE A 75 -14.42 -4.54 -24.82
C PHE A 75 -14.68 -3.51 -25.92
N HIS A 76 -13.74 -2.59 -26.15
CA HIS A 76 -13.86 -1.62 -27.24
C HIS A 76 -13.85 -2.32 -28.60
N ARG A 77 -13.01 -3.35 -28.76
CA ARG A 77 -12.97 -4.14 -29.99
C ARG A 77 -14.30 -4.83 -30.26
N VAL A 78 -14.88 -5.54 -29.29
CA VAL A 78 -16.14 -6.25 -29.49
C VAL A 78 -17.31 -5.29 -29.73
N LEU A 79 -17.34 -4.15 -29.03
CA LEU A 79 -18.35 -3.10 -29.26
C LEU A 79 -18.24 -2.47 -30.66
N SER A 80 -17.02 -2.30 -31.20
CA SER A 80 -16.83 -1.77 -32.56
C SER A 80 -17.35 -2.70 -33.67
N LEU A 81 -17.55 -3.98 -33.35
CA LEU A 81 -18.04 -5.01 -34.28
C LEU A 81 -19.54 -5.29 -34.11
N MET A 82 -20.18 -4.68 -33.11
CA MET A 82 -21.62 -4.76 -32.94
C MET A 82 -22.36 -3.95 -34.03
N PRO A 83 -23.55 -4.39 -34.48
CA PRO A 83 -24.14 -5.70 -34.19
C PRO A 83 -23.68 -6.80 -35.16
N ASP A 84 -23.23 -6.48 -36.37
CA ASP A 84 -23.29 -7.43 -37.49
C ASP A 84 -21.95 -8.11 -37.83
N SER A 85 -20.87 -7.83 -37.08
CA SER A 85 -19.52 -8.28 -37.42
C SER A 85 -18.80 -9.00 -36.27
N LEU A 86 -19.54 -9.49 -35.27
CA LEU A 86 -18.97 -10.21 -34.12
C LEU A 86 -18.19 -11.48 -34.53
N GLY A 87 -18.67 -12.21 -35.55
CA GLY A 87 -18.02 -13.43 -36.05
C GLY A 87 -16.57 -13.23 -36.52
N VAL A 88 -16.11 -12.00 -36.73
CA VAL A 88 -14.71 -11.67 -37.06
C VAL A 88 -13.73 -12.03 -35.93
N MET A 89 -14.19 -12.04 -34.66
CA MET A 89 -13.32 -12.34 -33.50
C MET A 89 -13.06 -13.84 -33.29
N GLY A 90 -13.91 -14.71 -33.86
CA GLY A 90 -13.93 -16.15 -33.57
C GLY A 90 -14.51 -16.46 -32.17
N ASN A 91 -14.99 -17.70 -31.99
CA ASN A 91 -15.71 -18.10 -30.77
C ASN A 91 -14.88 -17.95 -29.50
N ASP A 92 -13.61 -18.39 -29.49
CA ASP A 92 -12.73 -18.30 -28.31
C ASP A 92 -12.61 -16.86 -27.79
N SER A 93 -12.43 -15.90 -28.70
CA SER A 93 -12.33 -14.48 -28.34
C SER A 93 -13.66 -13.91 -27.84
N LEU A 94 -14.78 -14.37 -28.38
CA LEU A 94 -16.12 -13.98 -27.94
C LEU A 94 -16.40 -14.52 -26.52
N GLU A 95 -16.06 -15.78 -26.25
CA GLU A 95 -16.16 -16.36 -24.91
C GLU A 95 -15.25 -15.63 -23.91
N MET A 96 -14.05 -15.22 -24.33
CA MET A 96 -13.15 -14.41 -23.50
C MET A 96 -13.79 -13.07 -23.08
N VAL A 97 -14.63 -12.44 -23.91
CA VAL A 97 -15.31 -11.18 -23.53
C VAL A 97 -16.17 -11.39 -22.28
N VAL A 98 -17.01 -12.43 -22.28
CA VAL A 98 -17.92 -12.72 -21.17
C VAL A 98 -17.13 -13.16 -19.94
N SER A 99 -16.13 -14.03 -20.13
CA SER A 99 -15.27 -14.51 -19.05
C SER A 99 -14.50 -13.38 -18.37
N ARG A 100 -13.89 -12.47 -19.15
CA ARG A 100 -13.16 -11.31 -18.62
C ARG A 100 -14.09 -10.34 -17.92
N PHE A 101 -15.28 -10.09 -18.47
CA PHE A 101 -16.25 -9.24 -17.80
C PHE A 101 -16.71 -9.81 -16.46
N ALA A 102 -16.91 -11.12 -16.38
CA ALA A 102 -17.31 -11.83 -15.17
C ALA A 102 -16.19 -12.00 -14.13
N SER A 103 -14.92 -11.93 -14.55
CA SER A 103 -13.79 -12.13 -13.65
C SER A 103 -13.72 -11.04 -12.59
N MET A 104 -13.48 -11.46 -11.35
CA MET A 104 -13.29 -10.59 -10.19
C MET A 104 -11.89 -10.79 -9.65
N ARG A 105 -11.17 -9.70 -9.41
CA ARG A 105 -9.83 -9.75 -8.83
C ARG A 105 -9.81 -9.31 -7.39
N THR A 106 -9.09 -10.04 -6.56
CA THR A 106 -8.85 -9.69 -5.16
C THR A 106 -7.47 -9.05 -5.01
N TYR A 107 -7.36 -8.14 -4.05
CA TYR A 107 -6.10 -7.49 -3.69
C TYR A 107 -6.03 -7.30 -2.18
N THR A 108 -4.81 -7.16 -1.66
CA THR A 108 -4.56 -6.87 -0.25
C THR A 108 -4.02 -5.46 -0.10
N THR A 109 -4.44 -4.77 0.95
CA THR A 109 -3.88 -3.46 1.34
C THR A 109 -3.41 -3.54 2.78
N ASP A 110 -2.14 -3.21 3.02
CA ASP A 110 -1.65 -3.07 4.38
C ASP A 110 -2.03 -1.68 4.94
N LYS A 111 -3.06 -1.65 5.78
CA LYS A 111 -3.51 -0.44 6.47
C LYS A 111 -2.72 -0.15 7.75
N SER A 112 -1.89 -1.09 8.21
CA SER A 112 -1.18 -0.97 9.47
C SER A 112 -0.07 0.09 9.39
N THR A 113 0.68 0.12 8.29
CA THR A 113 1.76 1.09 8.06
C THR A 113 1.23 2.52 8.02
N ARG A 114 0.12 2.75 7.30
CA ARG A 114 -0.58 4.05 7.32
C ARG A 114 -0.98 4.46 8.73
N ARG A 115 -1.57 3.54 9.50
CA ARG A 115 -2.01 3.83 10.87
C ARG A 115 -0.83 4.24 11.73
N ILE A 116 0.26 3.47 11.71
CA ILE A 116 1.50 3.76 12.45
C ILE A 116 2.02 5.15 12.06
N PHE A 117 2.16 5.43 10.77
CA PHE A 117 2.61 6.74 10.30
C PHE A 117 1.68 7.88 10.76
N SER A 118 0.37 7.68 10.71
CA SER A 118 -0.62 8.70 11.06
C SER A 118 -0.76 8.97 12.57
N SER A 119 -0.47 7.97 13.40
CA SER A 119 -0.59 8.07 14.86
C SER A 119 0.71 8.50 15.54
N SER A 120 1.83 8.42 14.84
CA SER A 120 3.14 8.67 15.42
C SER A 120 3.55 10.14 15.28
N PHE A 121 3.05 10.97 16.18
CA PHE A 121 3.51 12.36 16.32
C PHE A 121 5.04 12.45 16.51
N GLU A 122 5.63 11.47 17.20
CA GLU A 122 7.08 11.33 17.38
C GLU A 122 7.82 11.13 16.05
N VAL A 123 7.22 10.41 15.09
CA VAL A 123 7.79 10.25 13.74
C VAL A 123 7.79 11.59 13.01
N TRP A 124 6.69 12.35 13.10
CA TRP A 124 6.57 13.65 12.45
C TRP A 124 7.54 14.70 13.01
N GLN A 125 7.81 14.69 14.32
CA GLN A 125 8.77 15.61 14.95
C GLN A 125 10.21 15.37 14.50
N ASN A 126 10.53 14.15 14.07
CA ASN A 126 11.87 13.77 13.61
C ASN A 126 12.06 13.93 12.09
N ILE A 127 11.02 14.36 11.36
CA ILE A 127 11.11 14.66 9.92
C ILE A 127 11.34 16.17 9.75
N ASP A 128 12.52 16.55 9.25
CA ASP A 128 12.92 17.95 9.10
C ASP A 128 12.08 18.73 8.06
N ASP A 129 11.60 18.05 7.01
CA ASP A 129 10.78 18.67 5.96
C ASP A 129 9.29 18.33 6.14
N ALA A 130 8.51 19.28 6.67
CA ALA A 130 7.06 19.16 6.81
C ALA A 130 6.33 18.84 5.49
N LYS A 131 6.93 19.15 4.32
CA LYS A 131 6.36 18.77 3.02
C LYS A 131 6.41 17.27 2.78
N VAL A 132 7.34 16.53 3.38
CA VAL A 132 7.37 15.05 3.29
C VAL A 132 6.11 14.46 3.92
N ILE A 133 5.75 14.93 5.11
CA ILE A 133 4.55 14.47 5.82
C ILE A 133 3.29 14.71 4.97
N SER A 134 3.18 15.92 4.39
CA SER A 134 2.06 16.25 3.49
C SER A 134 2.03 15.38 2.23
N ARG A 135 3.19 15.11 1.61
CA ARG A 135 3.29 14.25 0.42
C ARG A 135 2.88 12.81 0.71
N ILE A 136 3.33 12.24 1.83
CA ILE A 136 2.92 10.90 2.27
C ILE A 136 1.39 10.85 2.48
N GLY A 137 0.82 11.86 3.16
CA GLY A 137 -0.64 11.98 3.34
C GLY A 137 -1.41 12.05 2.01
N ASN A 138 -0.87 12.78 1.03
CA ASN A 138 -1.44 12.85 -0.32
C ASN A 138 -1.38 11.51 -1.04
N CYS A 139 -0.27 10.77 -0.94
CA CYS A 139 -0.13 9.44 -1.55
C CYS A 139 -1.23 8.48 -1.04
N TYR A 140 -1.42 8.40 0.27
CA TYR A 140 -2.50 7.58 0.84
C TYR A 140 -3.89 8.02 0.40
N SER A 141 -4.14 9.32 0.31
CA SER A 141 -5.44 9.84 -0.12
C SER A 141 -5.72 9.52 -1.59
N MET A 142 -4.69 9.55 -2.44
CA MET A 142 -4.76 9.16 -3.84
C MET A 142 -5.00 7.65 -4.00
N LEU A 143 -4.26 6.83 -3.25
CA LEU A 143 -4.47 5.38 -3.23
C LEU A 143 -5.90 5.02 -2.78
N ASP A 144 -6.40 5.61 -1.70
CA ASP A 144 -7.78 5.41 -1.23
C ASP A 144 -8.81 5.75 -2.32
N LEU A 145 -8.62 6.87 -3.02
CA LEU A 145 -9.48 7.26 -4.14
C LEU A 145 -9.45 6.20 -5.23
N CYS A 146 -8.26 5.77 -5.65
CA CYS A 146 -8.13 4.79 -6.72
C CYS A 146 -8.75 3.44 -6.37
N TYR A 147 -8.47 2.89 -5.18
CA TYR A 147 -9.08 1.63 -4.75
C TYR A 147 -10.61 1.74 -4.63
N LYS A 148 -11.12 2.86 -4.11
CA LYS A 148 -12.56 3.09 -4.03
C LYS A 148 -13.23 3.13 -5.40
N GLU A 149 -12.65 3.83 -6.37
CA GLU A 149 -13.22 3.89 -7.72
C GLU A 149 -13.06 2.55 -8.46
N TYR A 150 -11.94 1.85 -8.26
CA TYR A 150 -11.75 0.48 -8.76
C TYR A 150 -12.86 -0.47 -8.26
N ASP A 151 -13.09 -0.50 -6.94
CA ASP A 151 -14.10 -1.37 -6.32
C ASP A 151 -15.51 -1.09 -6.86
N LYS A 152 -15.84 0.18 -7.13
CA LYS A 152 -17.13 0.55 -7.73
C LYS A 152 -17.29 -0.02 -9.14
N ILE A 153 -16.25 0.01 -9.98
CA ILE A 153 -16.31 -0.56 -11.32
C ILE A 153 -16.47 -2.09 -11.26
N GLU A 154 -15.71 -2.76 -10.39
CA GLU A 154 -15.86 -4.20 -10.19
C GLU A 154 -17.26 -4.55 -9.70
N GLN A 155 -17.83 -3.77 -8.78
CA GLN A 155 -19.21 -3.95 -8.32
C GLN A 155 -20.23 -3.77 -9.46
N LEU A 156 -20.09 -2.71 -10.27
CA LEU A 156 -20.97 -2.47 -11.41
C LEU A 156 -20.95 -3.64 -12.42
N ARG A 157 -19.75 -4.17 -12.71
CA ARG A 157 -19.59 -5.33 -13.58
C ARG A 157 -20.21 -6.59 -12.97
N ALA A 158 -19.98 -6.85 -11.69
CA ALA A 158 -20.55 -8.00 -10.99
C ALA A 158 -22.08 -7.96 -10.97
N GLU A 159 -22.68 -6.79 -10.72
CA GLU A 159 -24.14 -6.60 -10.73
C GLU A 159 -24.73 -6.81 -12.13
N ALA A 160 -24.13 -6.22 -13.17
CA ALA A 160 -24.56 -6.40 -14.55
C ALA A 160 -24.43 -7.86 -15.01
N PHE A 161 -23.33 -8.53 -14.65
CA PHE A 161 -23.12 -9.94 -14.98
C PHE A 161 -24.12 -10.85 -14.26
N LYS A 162 -24.40 -10.59 -12.98
CA LYS A 162 -25.42 -11.32 -12.22
C LYS A 162 -26.81 -11.18 -12.86
N ALA A 163 -27.17 -9.98 -13.31
CA ALA A 163 -28.44 -9.75 -13.99
C ALA A 163 -28.52 -10.49 -15.33
N TYR A 164 -27.44 -10.44 -16.13
CA TYR A 164 -27.32 -11.22 -17.36
C TYR A 164 -27.48 -12.72 -17.11
N TRP A 165 -26.80 -13.28 -16.11
CA TRP A 165 -26.86 -14.70 -15.78
C TRP A 165 -28.26 -15.17 -15.38
N ASN A 166 -29.04 -14.31 -14.70
CA ASN A 166 -30.39 -14.64 -14.27
C ASN A 166 -31.43 -14.57 -15.38
N GLU A 167 -31.25 -13.67 -16.35
CA GLU A 167 -32.23 -13.42 -17.42
C GLU A 167 -31.94 -14.22 -18.69
N CYS A 168 -30.66 -14.36 -19.05
CA CYS A 168 -30.20 -14.86 -20.34
C CYS A 168 -28.84 -15.56 -20.20
N PRO A 169 -28.73 -16.67 -19.46
CA PRO A 169 -27.45 -17.32 -19.26
C PRO A 169 -26.83 -17.79 -20.59
N PRO A 170 -25.50 -17.76 -20.75
CA PRO A 170 -24.82 -18.14 -22.00
C PRO A 170 -25.20 -19.53 -22.54
N GLN A 171 -25.60 -20.43 -21.65
CA GLN A 171 -25.91 -21.83 -21.94
C GLN A 171 -27.23 -22.01 -22.72
N ASP A 172 -28.07 -20.98 -22.73
CA ASP A 172 -29.36 -20.98 -23.42
C ASP A 172 -29.21 -20.68 -24.92
N TYR A 173 -28.00 -20.34 -25.39
CA TYR A 173 -27.71 -19.98 -26.76
C TYR A 173 -26.89 -21.07 -27.46
N ALA A 174 -27.21 -21.33 -28.73
CA ALA A 174 -26.56 -22.37 -29.52
C ALA A 174 -25.16 -21.98 -30.02
N ASP A 175 -24.86 -20.68 -30.07
CA ASP A 175 -23.57 -20.14 -30.50
C ASP A 175 -23.11 -18.98 -29.61
N ALA A 176 -21.78 -18.82 -29.51
CA ALA A 176 -21.15 -17.80 -28.68
C ALA A 176 -21.44 -16.37 -29.21
N GLU A 177 -21.68 -16.23 -30.51
CA GLU A 177 -21.95 -14.93 -31.13
C GLU A 177 -23.27 -14.34 -30.64
N GLU A 178 -24.34 -15.14 -30.61
CA GLU A 178 -25.66 -14.73 -30.13
C GLU A 178 -25.64 -14.49 -28.62
N ALA A 179 -24.95 -15.34 -27.84
CA ALA A 179 -24.77 -15.13 -26.41
C ALA A 179 -24.10 -13.77 -26.11
N VAL A 180 -23.00 -13.45 -26.80
CA VAL A 180 -22.29 -12.17 -26.66
C VAL A 180 -23.11 -11.01 -27.21
N ARG A 181 -23.83 -11.18 -28.31
CA ARG A 181 -24.71 -10.15 -28.87
C ARG A 181 -25.80 -9.77 -27.88
N VAL A 182 -26.45 -10.73 -27.24
CA VAL A 182 -27.47 -10.47 -26.21
C VAL A 182 -26.83 -9.79 -25.00
N PHE A 183 -25.68 -10.30 -24.54
CA PHE A 183 -24.92 -9.70 -23.45
C PHE A 183 -24.60 -8.21 -23.69
N LEU A 184 -24.03 -7.87 -24.85
CA LEU A 184 -23.66 -6.49 -25.23
C LEU A 184 -24.85 -5.59 -25.60
N LYS A 185 -26.03 -6.16 -25.83
CA LYS A 185 -27.27 -5.38 -26.04
C LYS A 185 -27.81 -4.81 -24.73
N ARG A 186 -27.42 -5.35 -23.57
CA ARG A 186 -27.89 -4.87 -22.27
C ARG A 186 -27.28 -3.50 -21.93
N ASN A 187 -28.11 -2.62 -21.39
CA ASN A 187 -27.69 -1.26 -21.05
C ASN A 187 -26.74 -1.21 -19.85
N ASP A 188 -26.96 -2.07 -18.84
CA ASP A 188 -26.11 -2.19 -17.65
C ASP A 188 -24.68 -2.65 -18.01
N VAL A 189 -24.55 -3.62 -18.91
CA VAL A 189 -23.26 -4.09 -19.44
C VAL A 189 -22.52 -2.98 -20.19
N ARG A 190 -23.18 -2.31 -21.14
CA ARG A 190 -22.56 -1.20 -21.89
C ARG A 190 -22.18 -0.03 -20.99
N TYR A 191 -23.01 0.28 -20.00
CA TYR A 191 -22.72 1.30 -19.01
C TYR A 191 -21.49 0.95 -18.18
N ALA A 192 -21.37 -0.30 -17.70
CA ALA A 192 -20.20 -0.74 -16.95
C ALA A 192 -18.91 -0.67 -17.80
N ILE A 193 -18.96 -1.06 -19.08
CA ILE A 193 -17.84 -0.96 -20.01
C ILE A 193 -17.43 0.50 -20.22
N ASP A 194 -18.39 1.39 -20.49
CA ASP A 194 -18.12 2.81 -20.73
C ASP A 194 -17.56 3.50 -19.48
N MET A 195 -18.11 3.20 -18.30
CA MET A 195 -17.60 3.70 -17.03
C MET A 195 -16.16 3.25 -16.76
N GLN A 196 -15.85 1.97 -17.03
CA GLN A 196 -14.47 1.46 -16.91
C GLN A 196 -13.53 2.23 -17.84
N ALA A 197 -13.86 2.32 -19.13
CA ALA A 197 -13.03 2.99 -20.13
C ALA A 197 -12.76 4.47 -19.80
N ASN A 198 -13.73 5.16 -19.20
CA ASN A 198 -13.59 6.57 -18.82
C ASN A 198 -12.76 6.77 -17.55
N ILE A 199 -12.86 5.86 -16.57
CA ILE A 199 -12.19 6.04 -15.28
C ILE A 199 -10.77 5.49 -15.26
N THR A 200 -10.49 4.39 -15.99
CA THR A 200 -9.17 3.74 -15.99
C THR A 200 -8.03 4.73 -16.26
N PRO A 201 -8.07 5.60 -17.29
CA PRO A 201 -6.98 6.54 -17.56
C PRO A 201 -6.78 7.57 -16.44
N ILE A 202 -7.86 7.97 -15.77
CA ILE A 202 -7.81 8.90 -14.63
C ILE A 202 -7.10 8.22 -13.46
N LEU A 203 -7.46 6.97 -13.15
CA LEU A 203 -6.85 6.23 -12.05
C LEU A 203 -5.36 5.96 -12.31
N VAL A 204 -4.97 5.66 -13.54
CA VAL A 204 -3.56 5.50 -13.94
C VAL A 204 -2.79 6.80 -13.68
N SER A 205 -3.33 7.93 -14.14
CA SER A 205 -2.71 9.25 -13.92
C SER A 205 -2.57 9.60 -12.43
N VAL A 206 -3.61 9.33 -11.63
CA VAL A 206 -3.56 9.57 -10.17
C VAL A 206 -2.51 8.68 -9.49
N ASN A 207 -2.41 7.41 -9.88
CA ASN A 207 -1.40 6.50 -9.35
C ASN A 207 0.03 6.95 -9.74
N ASP A 208 0.22 7.42 -10.98
CA ASP A 208 1.50 7.95 -11.45
C ASP A 208 1.92 9.22 -10.68
N ILE A 209 0.97 10.11 -10.36
CA ILE A 209 1.22 11.27 -9.51
C ILE A 209 1.64 10.82 -8.11
N ALA A 210 0.95 9.84 -7.53
CA ALA A 210 1.27 9.30 -6.21
C ALA A 210 2.70 8.71 -6.20
N ARG A 211 3.09 7.98 -7.25
CA ARG A 211 4.45 7.45 -7.44
C ARG A 211 5.49 8.56 -7.50
N GLN A 212 5.25 9.61 -8.30
CA GLN A 212 6.16 10.76 -8.38
C GLN A 212 6.33 11.47 -7.04
N LEU A 213 5.26 11.58 -6.24
CA LEU A 213 5.35 12.16 -4.89
C LEU A 213 6.18 11.29 -3.94
N ASN A 214 6.06 9.97 -4.05
CA ASN A 214 6.83 9.03 -3.24
C ASN A 214 8.32 9.03 -3.63
N GLU A 215 8.64 9.02 -4.92
CA GLU A 215 10.01 9.18 -5.42
C GLU A 215 10.62 10.48 -4.91
N ARG A 216 9.86 11.57 -4.95
CA ARG A 216 10.32 12.85 -4.42
C ARG A 216 10.56 12.80 -2.91
N ASN A 217 9.86 11.96 -2.16
CA ASN A 217 10.13 11.75 -0.72
C ASN A 217 11.46 11.05 -0.53
N LYS A 218 11.73 9.98 -1.28
CA LYS A 218 13.00 9.25 -1.25
C LYS A 218 14.18 10.18 -1.56
N GLU A 219 14.07 11.00 -2.61
CA GLU A 219 15.09 11.98 -2.99
C GLU A 219 15.38 13.00 -1.88
N VAL A 220 14.34 13.58 -1.27
CA VAL A 220 14.49 14.62 -0.24
C VAL A 220 15.08 14.05 1.05
N LEU A 221 14.75 12.80 1.37
CA LEU A 221 15.23 12.12 2.57
C LEU A 221 16.58 11.43 2.35
N GLY A 222 17.07 11.37 1.10
CA GLY A 222 18.30 10.66 0.75
C GLY A 222 18.22 9.14 0.94
N ILE A 223 17.00 8.58 0.89
CA ILE A 223 16.77 7.14 1.07
C ILE A 223 17.08 6.43 -0.24
N THR A 224 17.95 5.44 -0.17
CA THR A 224 18.35 4.60 -1.30
C THR A 224 17.37 3.43 -1.50
N GLN A 225 17.37 2.84 -2.70
CA GLN A 225 16.57 1.64 -2.95
C GLN A 225 17.05 0.45 -2.11
N ASP A 226 18.36 0.33 -1.87
CA ASP A 226 18.92 -0.74 -1.03
C ASP A 226 18.36 -0.71 0.40
N GLU A 227 18.17 0.48 0.98
CA GLU A 227 17.55 0.65 2.31
C GLU A 227 16.06 0.26 2.32
N LEU A 228 15.34 0.51 1.23
CA LEU A 228 13.94 0.08 1.07
C LEU A 228 13.85 -1.44 0.91
N ASP A 229 14.77 -2.03 0.13
CA ASP A 229 14.81 -3.46 -0.12
C ASP A 229 15.22 -4.25 1.12
N GLU A 230 16.09 -3.70 1.98
CA GLU A 230 16.42 -4.30 3.28
C GLU A 230 15.17 -4.43 4.17
N VAL A 231 14.33 -3.41 4.19
CA VAL A 231 13.04 -3.44 4.92
C VAL A 231 12.08 -4.45 4.29
N GLY A 232 11.97 -4.50 2.96
CA GLY A 232 11.19 -5.53 2.26
C GLY A 232 11.61 -6.95 2.65
N ASN A 233 12.91 -7.23 2.63
CA ASN A 233 13.47 -8.52 3.03
C ASN A 233 13.22 -8.87 4.51
N LEU A 234 13.15 -7.88 5.40
CA LEU A 234 12.82 -8.08 6.82
C LEU A 234 11.33 -8.40 7.02
N LEU A 235 10.46 -7.85 6.18
CA LEU A 235 9.02 -8.15 6.19
C LEU A 235 8.75 -9.54 5.60
N ASP A 236 9.46 -9.92 4.54
CA ASP A 236 9.35 -11.25 3.91
C ASP A 236 9.91 -12.37 4.80
N LYS A 237 10.87 -12.10 5.68
CA LYS A 237 11.38 -13.07 6.68
C LYS A 237 10.36 -13.47 7.75
N ASN A 238 9.15 -12.88 7.77
CA ASN A 238 8.01 -13.41 8.51
C ASN A 238 7.20 -14.45 7.70
N GLU A 239 7.78 -15.01 6.63
CA GLU A 239 7.30 -16.25 6.02
C GLU A 239 7.01 -17.30 7.10
N TYR A 240 5.80 -17.86 7.03
CA TYR A 240 5.28 -18.88 7.93
C TYR A 240 6.36 -19.91 8.24
N PHE A 241 6.71 -20.05 9.53
CA PHE A 241 7.46 -21.22 10.01
C PHE A 241 6.80 -22.47 9.42
N THR A 242 7.50 -23.10 8.49
CA THR A 242 7.00 -24.35 7.91
C THR A 242 7.19 -25.44 8.95
N ASP A 243 6.40 -26.51 8.87
CA ASP A 243 6.53 -27.67 9.77
C ASP A 243 7.97 -28.26 9.79
N GLU A 244 8.80 -27.97 8.78
CA GLU A 244 10.22 -28.34 8.76
C GLU A 244 11.06 -27.58 9.79
N ASP A 245 10.75 -26.30 10.06
CA ASP A 245 11.46 -25.48 11.04
C ASP A 245 11.20 -25.98 12.48
N TYR A 246 9.97 -26.42 12.76
CA TYR A 246 9.61 -27.07 14.03
C TYR A 246 10.30 -28.42 14.23
N ARG A 247 10.51 -29.19 13.16
CA ARG A 247 11.23 -30.48 13.24
C ARG A 247 12.72 -30.30 13.47
N ASN A 248 13.30 -29.22 12.94
CA ASN A 248 14.73 -28.93 13.12
C ASN A 248 15.04 -28.37 14.53
N GLN A 249 14.12 -27.62 15.16
CA GLN A 249 14.27 -27.21 16.56
C GLN A 249 14.17 -28.39 17.56
N LYS A 250 13.34 -29.40 17.26
CA LYS A 250 13.25 -30.62 18.11
C LYS A 250 14.46 -31.55 18.05
N LYS A 251 15.39 -31.35 17.10
CA LYS A 251 16.63 -32.14 17.01
C LYS A 251 17.80 -31.52 17.78
N GLN A 252 17.62 -30.34 18.35
CA GLN A 252 18.64 -29.63 19.13
C GLN A 252 18.35 -29.56 20.63
N ASN A 253 17.30 -30.23 21.11
CA ASN A 253 17.02 -30.46 22.53
C ASN A 253 17.00 -31.96 22.85
#